data_AF-A0A558DBA5-F1
#
_entry.id   AF-A0A558DBA5-F1
#
_cell.length_a   1.000
_cell.length_b   1.000
_cell.length_c   1.000
_cell.angle_alpha   90.00
_cell.angle_beta   90.00
_cell.angle_gamma   90.00
#
_symmetry.space_group_name_H-M   'P 1'
#
loop_
_entity.id
_entity.type
_entity.pdbx_description
1 polymer ?
#
loop_
_entity_poly.entity_id
_entity_poly.type
_entity_poly.pdbx_seq_one_letter_code
_entity_poly.pdbx_strand_id
1 'polypeptide(L)'
;MSPIVNSVTPQAAIEQAENRHSNTFLRLKKKLERSVGEAIGDYNMIGDGDTVMVCVSGGKDSYTLLSCLLALRERAPVDFRIVAMNLDQKQPGFPDHILPAYFESIGVEYRIVTEDTYSIVKDKIPEGKTTCSLCSRLRRGIIYRTAAEIGATRIALGHHRDDMLETLFLNMFFGGKIKAMPPKLVSDDGKHMVIRPLAYCTESDIARFARSMDFPIIPCNLCGSQENAQRKHIKAMLQSWAREHPGRIESLATSLKNVVPSHLADQKLFDFVGVDRNTTLDEGDIAFDPQPIPEGNGGVIRLFSGQ
;
A
#
# COMPACT_ATOMS: atom_id res chain seq x y z
N MET A 1 37.99 -22.89 -22.72
CA MET A 1 36.69 -22.66 -23.39
C MET A 1 35.62 -23.23 -22.49
N SER A 2 35.04 -22.40 -21.63
CA SER A 2 33.92 -22.81 -20.76
C SER A 2 32.65 -22.90 -21.61
N PRO A 3 31.80 -23.92 -21.42
CA PRO A 3 30.63 -24.12 -22.26
C PRO A 3 29.61 -23.01 -22.02
N ILE A 4 29.00 -22.55 -23.11
CA ILE A 4 27.85 -21.64 -23.13
C ILE A 4 26.69 -22.39 -22.48
N VAL A 5 26.36 -22.04 -21.24
CA VAL A 5 25.14 -22.47 -20.58
C VAL A 5 23.99 -21.75 -21.27
N ASN A 6 23.12 -22.50 -21.95
CA ASN A 6 21.88 -21.96 -22.52
C ASN A 6 21.07 -21.32 -21.40
N SER A 7 21.14 -20.00 -21.29
CA SER A 7 20.31 -19.21 -20.38
C SER A 7 18.87 -19.28 -20.86
N VAL A 8 18.05 -20.02 -20.12
CA VAL A 8 16.60 -19.91 -20.22
C VAL A 8 16.24 -18.45 -19.94
N THR A 9 15.59 -17.79 -20.88
CA THR A 9 15.10 -16.42 -20.68
C THR A 9 14.13 -16.41 -19.48
N PRO A 10 14.12 -15.35 -18.64
CA PRO A 10 13.20 -15.24 -17.48
C PRO A 10 11.73 -15.52 -17.85
N GLN A 11 11.39 -15.20 -19.09
CA GLN A 11 10.09 -15.38 -19.73
C GLN A 11 9.61 -16.85 -19.77
N ALA A 12 10.48 -17.81 -20.10
CA ALA A 12 10.08 -19.22 -20.19
C ALA A 12 9.83 -19.85 -18.80
N ALA A 13 10.51 -19.37 -17.76
CA ALA A 13 10.28 -19.79 -16.38
C ALA A 13 8.98 -19.22 -15.81
N ILE A 14 8.65 -17.96 -16.16
CA ILE A 14 7.39 -17.30 -15.76
C ILE A 14 6.19 -17.91 -16.49
N GLU A 15 6.25 -18.11 -17.82
CA GLU A 15 5.15 -18.70 -18.61
C GLU A 15 4.87 -20.17 -18.22
N GLN A 16 5.89 -20.97 -17.92
CA GLN A 16 5.68 -22.34 -17.43
C GLN A 16 5.10 -22.39 -16.00
N ALA A 17 5.35 -21.37 -15.17
CA ALA A 17 4.71 -21.22 -13.87
C ALA A 17 3.24 -20.78 -14.01
N GLU A 18 2.90 -19.94 -15.00
CA GLU A 18 1.53 -19.47 -15.21
C GLU A 18 0.54 -20.59 -15.57
N ASN A 19 0.99 -21.64 -16.28
CA ASN A 19 0.18 -22.84 -16.57
C ASN A 19 -0.07 -23.76 -15.36
N ARG A 20 0.53 -23.49 -14.19
CA ARG A 20 0.33 -24.27 -12.94
C ARG A 20 -0.71 -23.65 -11.99
N HIS A 21 -1.19 -22.44 -12.25
CA HIS A 21 -2.00 -21.73 -11.28
C HIS A 21 -3.51 -21.87 -11.52
N SER A 22 -4.27 -22.05 -10.43
CA SER A 22 -5.73 -22.12 -10.47
C SER A 22 -6.36 -20.83 -11.04
N ASN A 23 -7.54 -20.94 -11.66
CA ASN A 23 -8.34 -19.80 -12.11
C ASN A 23 -8.61 -18.77 -10.99
N THR A 24 -8.78 -19.25 -9.76
CA THR A 24 -8.96 -18.41 -8.57
C THR A 24 -7.74 -17.53 -8.31
N PHE A 25 -6.53 -18.09 -8.47
CA PHE A 25 -5.29 -17.32 -8.35
C PHE A 25 -5.17 -16.28 -9.46
N LEU A 26 -5.41 -16.66 -10.72
CA LEU A 26 -5.30 -15.73 -11.85
C LEU A 26 -6.26 -14.54 -11.70
N ARG A 27 -7.48 -14.78 -11.20
CA ARG A 27 -8.44 -13.71 -10.87
C ARG A 27 -7.93 -12.81 -9.74
N LEU A 28 -7.31 -13.37 -8.70
CA LEU A 28 -6.72 -12.61 -7.59
C LEU A 28 -5.52 -11.77 -8.05
N LYS A 29 -4.60 -12.35 -8.84
CA LYS A 29 -3.46 -11.64 -9.45
C LYS A 29 -3.94 -10.45 -10.27
N LYS A 30 -4.88 -10.67 -11.21
CA LYS A 30 -5.48 -9.59 -12.02
C LYS A 30 -6.20 -8.53 -11.17
N LYS A 31 -6.87 -8.93 -10.08
CA LYS A 31 -7.51 -7.99 -9.15
C LYS A 31 -6.48 -7.06 -8.51
N LEU A 32 -5.38 -7.61 -7.98
CA LEU A 32 -4.31 -6.82 -7.35
C LEU A 32 -3.61 -5.91 -8.37
N GLU A 33 -3.20 -6.45 -9.53
CA GLU A 33 -2.58 -5.66 -10.61
C GLU A 33 -3.47 -4.48 -11.02
N ARG A 34 -4.78 -4.72 -11.21
CA ARG A 34 -5.75 -3.67 -11.54
C ARG A 34 -5.85 -2.62 -10.44
N SER A 35 -6.01 -3.03 -9.17
CA SER A 35 -6.11 -2.08 -8.06
C SER A 35 -4.83 -1.24 -7.87
N VAL A 36 -3.66 -1.83 -8.14
CA VAL A 36 -2.39 -1.09 -8.14
C VAL A 36 -2.33 -0.10 -9.31
N GLY A 37 -2.73 -0.52 -10.51
CA GLY A 37 -2.79 0.36 -11.68
C GLY A 37 -3.76 1.53 -11.50
N GLU A 38 -4.96 1.27 -10.95
CA GLU A 38 -5.95 2.29 -10.60
C GLU A 38 -5.38 3.30 -9.60
N ALA A 39 -4.74 2.84 -8.52
CA ALA A 39 -4.10 3.74 -7.56
C ALA A 39 -2.96 4.56 -8.18
N ILE A 40 -2.16 3.97 -9.08
CA ILE A 40 -1.10 4.69 -9.78
C ILE A 40 -1.69 5.80 -10.66
N GLY A 41 -2.77 5.51 -11.39
CA GLY A 41 -3.49 6.47 -12.23
C GLY A 41 -4.12 7.60 -11.42
N ASP A 42 -4.98 7.26 -10.46
CA ASP A 42 -5.75 8.23 -9.66
C ASP A 42 -4.86 9.23 -8.92
N TYR A 43 -3.67 8.80 -8.50
CA TYR A 43 -2.72 9.66 -7.76
C TYR A 43 -1.49 10.07 -8.57
N ASN A 44 -1.42 9.75 -9.86
CA ASN A 44 -0.28 10.03 -10.73
C ASN A 44 1.07 9.60 -10.08
N MET A 45 1.14 8.35 -9.63
CA MET A 45 2.25 7.87 -8.79
C MET A 45 3.54 7.58 -9.56
N ILE A 46 3.48 7.26 -10.85
CA ILE A 46 4.60 6.90 -11.70
C ILE A 46 4.33 7.50 -13.08
N GLY A 47 5.32 8.19 -13.65
CA GLY A 47 5.31 8.76 -15.00
C GLY A 47 6.52 8.32 -15.82
N ASP A 48 6.58 8.81 -17.05
CA ASP A 48 7.66 8.50 -18.00
C ASP A 48 9.03 8.98 -17.51
N GLY A 49 10.04 8.13 -17.64
CA GLY A 49 11.41 8.37 -17.17
C GLY A 49 11.62 8.25 -15.66
N ASP A 50 10.59 7.90 -14.88
CA ASP A 50 10.75 7.76 -13.42
C ASP A 50 11.69 6.60 -13.06
N THR A 51 12.50 6.81 -12.02
CA THR A 51 13.19 5.71 -11.32
C THR A 51 12.44 5.44 -10.02
N VAL A 52 11.85 4.25 -9.93
CA VAL A 52 11.04 3.79 -8.81
C VAL A 52 11.87 2.86 -7.93
N MET A 53 12.30 3.35 -6.77
CA MET A 53 12.92 2.51 -5.75
C MET A 53 11.83 1.85 -4.90
N VAL A 54 11.75 0.52 -4.93
CA VAL A 54 10.76 -0.27 -4.19
C VAL A 54 11.37 -0.79 -2.90
N CYS A 55 10.87 -0.34 -1.75
CA CYS A 55 11.38 -0.79 -0.46
C CYS A 55 10.82 -2.16 -0.09
N VAL A 56 11.67 -3.20 -0.13
CA VAL A 56 11.33 -4.59 0.15
C VAL A 56 11.86 -5.00 1.53
N SER A 57 10.95 -5.27 2.46
CA SER A 57 11.29 -5.64 3.84
C SER A 57 11.41 -7.16 4.06
N GLY A 58 11.06 -7.97 3.07
CA GLY A 58 10.89 -9.42 3.22
C GLY A 58 9.49 -9.82 3.73
N GLY A 59 8.59 -8.86 3.92
CA GLY A 59 7.19 -9.10 4.25
C GLY A 59 6.31 -9.29 3.01
N LYS A 60 5.15 -9.94 3.23
CA LYS A 60 4.15 -10.28 2.20
C LYS A 60 3.74 -9.07 1.34
N ASP A 61 3.57 -7.92 1.97
CA ASP A 61 3.07 -6.70 1.33
C ASP A 61 4.14 -6.12 0.38
N SER A 62 5.39 -6.13 0.82
CA SER A 62 6.50 -5.60 0.04
C SER A 62 6.88 -6.47 -1.17
N TYR A 63 6.79 -7.80 -1.04
CA TYR A 63 6.92 -8.71 -2.20
C TYR A 63 5.76 -8.53 -3.19
N THR A 64 4.54 -8.42 -2.68
CA THR A 64 3.35 -8.20 -3.52
C THR A 64 3.44 -6.90 -4.30
N LEU A 65 3.89 -5.81 -3.65
CA LEU A 65 4.14 -4.53 -4.31
C LEU A 65 5.15 -4.68 -5.45
N LEU A 66 6.31 -5.28 -5.18
CA LEU A 66 7.35 -5.47 -6.20
C LEU A 66 6.83 -6.30 -7.38
N SER A 67 6.14 -7.41 -7.10
CA SER A 67 5.56 -8.27 -8.13
C SER A 67 4.53 -7.54 -9.00
N CYS A 68 3.63 -6.75 -8.41
CA CYS A 68 2.65 -5.97 -9.16
C CYS A 68 3.31 -4.89 -10.02
N LEU A 69 4.31 -4.18 -9.50
CA LEU A 69 5.00 -3.13 -10.25
C LEU A 69 5.81 -3.70 -11.43
N LEU A 70 6.47 -4.84 -11.26
CA LEU A 70 7.16 -5.52 -12.35
C LEU A 70 6.19 -5.93 -13.46
N ALA A 71 5.05 -6.54 -13.11
CA ALA A 71 4.01 -6.92 -14.07
C ALA A 71 3.37 -5.70 -14.78
N LEU A 72 3.19 -4.59 -14.06
CA LEU A 72 2.63 -3.36 -14.64
C LEU A 72 3.63 -2.67 -15.56
N ARG A 73 4.93 -2.67 -15.25
CA ARG A 73 5.98 -2.08 -16.09
C ARG A 73 5.95 -2.64 -17.52
N GLU A 74 5.68 -3.94 -17.68
CA GLU A 74 5.59 -4.59 -19.00
C GLU A 74 4.42 -4.12 -19.87
N ARG A 75 3.38 -3.55 -19.25
CA ARG A 75 2.13 -3.17 -19.93
C ARG A 75 1.86 -1.66 -19.86
N ALA A 76 2.69 -0.92 -19.14
CA ALA A 76 2.49 0.49 -18.89
C ALA A 76 2.71 1.30 -20.17
N PRO A 77 1.94 2.39 -20.37
CA PRO A 77 2.16 3.31 -21.50
C PRO A 77 3.35 4.25 -21.31
N VAL A 78 4.12 4.07 -20.22
CA VAL A 78 5.25 4.91 -19.82
C VAL A 78 6.46 4.02 -19.52
N ASP A 79 7.65 4.48 -19.85
CA ASP A 79 8.89 3.78 -19.51
C ASP A 79 9.38 4.23 -18.14
N PHE A 80 9.65 3.29 -17.24
CA PHE A 80 10.17 3.59 -15.92
C PHE A 80 11.05 2.45 -15.39
N ARG A 81 12.09 2.84 -14.65
CA ARG A 81 13.05 1.91 -14.04
C ARG A 81 12.56 1.47 -12.66
N ILE A 82 12.74 0.20 -12.33
CA ILE A 82 12.45 -0.35 -10.99
C ILE A 82 13.76 -0.81 -10.37
N VAL A 83 14.04 -0.36 -9.15
CA VAL A 83 15.15 -0.83 -8.32
C VAL A 83 14.61 -1.33 -6.99
N ALA A 84 14.77 -2.60 -6.69
CA ALA A 84 14.42 -3.15 -5.37
C ALA A 84 15.45 -2.69 -4.33
N MET A 85 14.99 -2.24 -3.16
CA MET A 85 15.88 -1.81 -2.08
C MET A 85 15.51 -2.52 -0.78
N ASN A 86 16.50 -3.11 -0.13
CA ASN A 86 16.36 -3.64 1.22
C ASN A 86 17.30 -2.91 2.19
N LEU A 87 16.83 -2.72 3.42
CA LEU A 87 17.63 -2.28 4.55
C LEU A 87 17.76 -3.44 5.56
N ASP A 88 18.93 -4.07 5.59
CA ASP A 88 19.37 -4.96 6.65
C ASP A 88 19.79 -4.12 7.86
N GLN A 89 18.97 -4.15 8.90
CA GLN A 89 19.15 -3.38 10.13
C GLN A 89 20.10 -4.05 11.14
N LYS A 90 20.76 -5.16 10.75
CA LYS A 90 21.56 -6.04 11.61
C LYS A 90 20.81 -6.57 12.83
N GLN A 91 19.52 -6.84 12.67
CA GLN A 91 18.76 -7.53 13.71
C GLN A 91 19.35 -8.94 13.93
N PRO A 92 19.55 -9.37 15.20
CA PRO A 92 19.99 -10.73 15.49
C PRO A 92 19.07 -11.78 14.83
N GLY A 93 19.68 -12.70 14.07
CA GLY A 93 18.97 -13.77 13.37
C GLY A 93 18.27 -13.35 12.06
N PHE A 94 18.51 -12.13 11.55
CA PHE A 94 18.00 -11.74 10.23
C PHE A 94 18.68 -12.56 9.12
N PRO A 95 17.93 -13.24 8.23
CA PRO A 95 18.49 -14.05 7.16
C PRO A 95 18.86 -13.18 5.95
N ASP A 96 20.07 -12.64 5.96
CA ASP A 96 20.59 -11.70 4.95
C ASP A 96 20.63 -12.23 3.51
N HIS A 97 20.73 -13.55 3.32
CA HIS A 97 20.79 -14.20 2.01
C HIS A 97 19.45 -14.33 1.28
N ILE A 98 18.30 -14.26 1.98
CA ILE A 98 16.99 -14.56 1.39
C ILE A 98 16.60 -13.55 0.31
N LEU A 99 16.70 -12.26 0.60
CA LEU A 99 16.30 -11.21 -0.33
C LEU A 99 17.22 -11.08 -1.55
N PRO A 100 18.57 -11.10 -1.40
CA PRO A 100 19.48 -11.17 -2.55
C PRO A 100 19.16 -12.34 -3.47
N ALA A 101 19.04 -13.56 -2.93
CA ALA A 101 18.73 -14.75 -3.72
C ALA A 101 17.37 -14.62 -4.44
N TYR A 102 16.37 -14.05 -3.78
CA TYR A 102 15.08 -13.78 -4.40
C TYR A 102 15.21 -12.76 -5.55
N PHE A 103 15.90 -11.63 -5.35
CA PHE A 103 16.08 -10.61 -6.39
C PHE A 103 16.86 -11.13 -7.60
N GLU A 104 17.91 -11.93 -7.36
CA GLU A 104 18.68 -12.61 -8.40
C GLU A 104 17.79 -13.59 -9.18
N SER A 105 16.94 -14.37 -8.50
CA SER A 105 16.08 -15.35 -9.17
C SER A 105 15.02 -14.73 -10.08
N ILE A 106 14.56 -13.50 -9.80
CA ILE A 106 13.62 -12.76 -10.65
C ILE A 106 14.30 -11.76 -11.59
N GLY A 107 15.63 -11.61 -11.52
CA GLY A 107 16.43 -10.73 -12.39
C GLY A 107 16.11 -9.23 -12.23
N VAL A 108 15.72 -8.76 -11.04
CA VAL A 108 15.46 -7.34 -10.80
C VAL A 108 16.73 -6.59 -10.40
N GLU A 109 16.90 -5.34 -10.84
CA GLU A 109 17.96 -4.46 -10.30
C GLU A 109 17.71 -4.24 -8.79
N TYR A 110 18.74 -4.39 -7.95
CA TYR A 110 18.57 -4.24 -6.51
C TYR A 110 19.74 -3.58 -5.79
N ARG A 111 19.45 -3.03 -4.61
CA ARG A 111 20.42 -2.50 -3.65
C ARG A 111 20.11 -3.04 -2.25
N ILE A 112 21.07 -3.74 -1.65
CA ILE A 112 21.05 -4.07 -0.23
C ILE A 112 21.86 -3.01 0.51
N VAL A 113 21.25 -2.40 1.53
CA VAL A 113 21.92 -1.48 2.45
C VAL A 113 21.99 -2.16 3.80
N THR A 114 23.18 -2.18 4.38
CA THR A 114 23.43 -2.81 5.66
C THR A 114 23.87 -1.76 6.66
N GLU A 115 23.05 -1.50 7.67
CA GLU A 115 23.36 -0.57 8.75
C GLU A 115 22.81 -1.07 10.08
N ASP A 116 23.61 -1.03 11.14
CA ASP A 116 23.16 -1.44 12.47
C ASP A 116 22.32 -0.35 13.15
N THR A 117 21.08 -0.21 12.69
CA THR A 117 20.09 0.61 13.40
C THR A 117 19.49 -0.12 14.59
N TYR A 118 19.62 -1.45 14.66
CA TYR A 118 19.09 -2.27 15.75
C TYR A 118 19.72 -1.89 17.08
N SER A 119 21.05 -1.93 17.16
CA SER A 119 21.80 -1.64 18.38
C SER A 119 21.60 -0.21 18.81
N ILE A 120 21.57 0.74 17.87
CA ILE A 120 21.29 2.16 18.16
C ILE A 120 19.93 2.34 18.84
N VAL A 121 18.90 1.64 18.36
CA VAL A 121 17.55 1.71 18.93
C VAL A 121 17.51 1.08 20.32
N LYS A 122 18.18 -0.06 20.51
CA LYS A 122 18.26 -0.76 21.80
C LYS A 122 19.02 0.03 22.86
N ASP A 123 20.11 0.67 22.50
CA ASP A 123 20.90 1.50 23.43
C ASP A 123 20.16 2.76 23.86
N LYS A 124 19.46 3.41 22.92
CA LYS A 124 18.84 4.72 23.18
C LYS A 124 17.45 4.65 23.81
N ILE A 125 16.79 3.49 23.78
CA ILE A 125 15.42 3.34 24.24
C ILE A 125 15.39 2.33 25.38
N PRO A 126 15.02 2.77 26.61
CA PRO A 126 14.88 1.87 27.75
C PRO A 126 13.93 0.72 27.45
N GLU A 127 14.19 -0.44 28.07
CA GLU A 127 13.34 -1.60 27.94
C GLU A 127 11.88 -1.27 28.34
N GLY A 128 10.92 -1.83 27.59
CA GLY A 128 9.49 -1.56 27.77
C GLY A 128 8.98 -0.23 27.19
N LYS A 129 9.85 0.63 26.65
CA LYS A 129 9.44 1.86 25.94
C LYS A 129 9.27 1.63 24.43
N THR A 130 8.55 2.55 23.79
CA THR A 130 8.24 2.46 22.36
C THR A 130 9.47 2.69 21.49
N THR A 131 9.88 1.67 20.74
CA THR A 131 11.03 1.72 19.83
C THR A 131 10.71 2.22 18.42
N CYS A 132 9.43 2.15 18.03
CA CYS A 132 8.96 2.37 16.66
C CYS A 132 9.24 3.77 16.13
N SER A 133 9.12 4.81 16.96
CA SER A 133 9.39 6.20 16.55
C SER A 133 10.84 6.41 16.09
N LEU A 134 11.82 6.00 16.91
CA LEU A 134 13.24 6.13 16.56
C LEU A 134 13.63 5.21 15.39
N CYS A 135 13.19 3.95 15.42
CA CYS A 135 13.43 2.99 14.35
C CYS A 135 12.91 3.51 13.01
N SER A 136 11.67 3.98 12.96
CA SER A 136 11.04 4.56 11.75
C SER A 136 11.82 5.78 11.24
N ARG A 137 12.30 6.65 12.12
CA ARG A 137 13.08 7.84 11.76
C ARG A 137 14.43 7.48 11.16
N LEU A 138 15.17 6.55 11.77
CA LEU A 138 16.47 6.08 11.26
C LEU A 138 16.30 5.40 9.89
N ARG A 139 15.35 4.47 9.77
CA ARG A 139 15.05 3.79 8.51
C ARG A 139 14.70 4.78 7.40
N ARG A 140 13.88 5.78 7.69
CA ARG A 140 13.50 6.80 6.68
C ARG A 140 14.71 7.58 6.17
N GLY A 141 15.60 8.01 7.07
CA GLY A 141 16.82 8.72 6.68
C GLY A 141 17.70 7.89 5.74
N ILE A 142 17.89 6.61 6.05
CA ILE A 142 18.66 5.68 5.22
C ILE A 142 17.99 5.46 3.87
N ILE A 143 16.68 5.22 3.84
CA ILE A 143 15.90 5.04 2.61
C ILE A 143 16.06 6.28 1.71
N TYR A 144 15.93 7.49 2.26
CA TYR A 144 15.96 8.72 1.46
C TYR A 144 17.37 8.99 0.91
N ARG A 145 18.41 8.77 1.73
CA ARG A 145 19.80 8.86 1.26
C ARG A 145 20.08 7.86 0.14
N THR A 146 19.61 6.62 0.29
CA THR A 146 19.75 5.57 -0.74
C THR A 146 18.99 5.92 -2.01
N ALA A 147 17.79 6.51 -1.89
CA ALA A 147 17.01 6.99 -3.03
C ALA A 147 17.80 8.04 -3.82
N ALA A 148 18.46 8.98 -3.15
CA ALA A 148 19.31 9.98 -3.78
C ALA A 148 20.53 9.35 -4.48
N GLU A 149 21.21 8.39 -3.85
CA GLU A 149 22.36 7.67 -4.44
C GLU A 149 21.98 6.91 -5.73
N ILE A 150 20.79 6.33 -5.77
CA ILE A 150 20.28 5.56 -6.93
C ILE A 150 19.71 6.48 -8.03
N GLY A 151 19.45 7.75 -7.71
CA GLY A 151 18.74 8.68 -8.60
C GLY A 151 17.23 8.39 -8.68
N ALA A 152 16.64 7.86 -7.62
CA ALA A 152 15.22 7.53 -7.57
C ALA A 152 14.34 8.79 -7.39
N THR A 153 13.39 8.98 -8.30
CA THR A 153 12.37 10.03 -8.22
C THR A 153 11.18 9.58 -7.37
N ARG A 154 10.90 8.27 -7.34
CA ARG A 154 9.82 7.66 -6.56
C ARG A 154 10.34 6.66 -5.54
N ILE A 155 9.79 6.71 -4.32
CA ILE A 155 10.03 5.73 -3.25
C ILE A 155 8.71 4.98 -2.99
N ALA A 156 8.64 3.73 -3.42
CA ALA A 156 7.44 2.90 -3.27
C ALA A 156 7.47 2.09 -1.97
N LEU A 157 6.41 2.21 -1.17
CA LEU A 157 6.26 1.50 0.11
C LEU A 157 5.03 0.58 0.08
N GLY A 158 5.17 -0.63 0.63
CA GLY A 158 4.14 -1.68 0.63
C GLY A 158 2.98 -1.48 1.59
N HIS A 159 2.56 -0.24 1.88
CA HIS A 159 1.40 0.02 2.73
C HIS A 159 0.11 -0.15 1.94
N HIS A 160 -0.85 -0.89 2.50
CA HIS A 160 -2.10 -1.22 1.83
C HIS A 160 -3.31 -0.47 2.41
N ARG A 161 -4.50 -0.69 1.84
CA ARG A 161 -5.76 -0.03 2.25
C ARG A 161 -6.01 -0.11 3.75
N ASP A 162 -5.88 -1.31 4.31
CA ASP A 162 -6.12 -1.53 5.74
C ASP A 162 -5.12 -0.76 6.63
N ASP A 163 -3.84 -0.62 6.24
CA ASP A 163 -2.87 0.22 6.97
C ASP A 163 -3.27 1.69 7.00
N MET A 164 -3.86 2.18 5.89
CA MET A 164 -4.36 3.55 5.78
C MET A 164 -5.53 3.78 6.73
N LEU A 165 -6.46 2.82 6.83
CA LEU A 165 -7.58 2.86 7.76
C LEU A 165 -7.11 2.74 9.22
N GLU A 166 -6.22 1.80 9.53
CA GLU A 166 -5.63 1.69 10.86
C GLU A 166 -4.97 3.02 11.27
N THR A 167 -4.27 3.67 10.34
CA THR A 167 -3.64 4.97 10.57
C THR A 167 -4.68 6.08 10.78
N LEU A 168 -5.79 6.07 10.05
CA LEU A 168 -6.91 6.99 10.27
C LEU A 168 -7.42 6.89 11.71
N PHE A 169 -7.79 5.69 12.16
CA PHE A 169 -8.33 5.48 13.50
C PHE A 169 -7.32 5.76 14.61
N LEU A 170 -6.03 5.45 14.39
CA LEU A 170 -4.97 5.84 15.32
C LEU A 170 -4.93 7.36 15.51
N ASN A 171 -4.99 8.12 14.41
CA ASN A 171 -4.97 9.58 14.48
C ASN A 171 -6.26 10.15 15.08
N MET A 172 -7.42 9.54 14.80
CA MET A 172 -8.69 9.99 15.39
C MET A 172 -8.72 9.75 16.89
N PHE A 173 -8.37 8.54 17.35
CA PHE A 173 -8.49 8.17 18.77
C PHE A 173 -7.38 8.74 19.65
N PHE A 174 -6.15 8.86 19.14
CA PHE A 174 -5.00 9.26 19.95
C PHE A 174 -4.36 10.58 19.52
N GLY A 175 -4.64 11.05 18.30
CA GLY A 175 -4.06 12.27 17.75
C GLY A 175 -5.04 13.44 17.60
N GLY A 176 -6.35 13.21 17.80
CA GLY A 176 -7.40 14.21 17.59
C GLY A 176 -7.47 14.74 16.15
N LYS A 177 -7.09 13.92 15.16
CA LYS A 177 -7.00 14.33 13.74
C LYS A 177 -7.67 13.32 12.82
N ILE A 178 -8.44 13.82 11.85
CA ILE A 178 -8.87 13.02 10.69
C ILE A 178 -7.70 13.00 9.71
N LYS A 179 -6.83 12.00 9.88
CA LYS A 179 -5.60 11.88 9.09
C LYS A 179 -5.26 10.41 8.84
N ALA A 180 -5.43 9.97 7.59
CA ALA A 180 -4.93 8.69 7.13
C ALA A 180 -3.48 8.79 6.64
N MET A 181 -2.95 7.68 6.13
CA MET A 181 -1.68 7.65 5.42
C MET A 181 -1.90 8.06 3.95
N PRO A 182 -1.24 9.11 3.43
CA PRO A 182 -1.52 9.59 2.08
C PRO A 182 -1.02 8.58 1.02
N PRO A 183 -1.75 8.37 -0.08
CA PRO A 183 -1.34 7.45 -1.15
C PRO A 183 -0.07 7.95 -1.88
N LYS A 184 0.12 9.27 -1.95
CA LYS A 184 1.30 9.95 -2.51
C LYS A 184 1.64 11.17 -1.66
N LEU A 185 2.93 11.40 -1.39
CA LEU A 185 3.41 12.52 -0.59
C LEU A 185 4.82 12.93 -1.03
N VAL A 186 5.10 14.23 -1.04
CA VAL A 186 6.47 14.74 -1.25
C VAL A 186 7.31 14.57 0.02
N SER A 187 8.59 14.23 -0.12
CA SER A 187 9.54 14.22 1.00
C SER A 187 9.72 15.62 1.58
N ASP A 188 10.11 15.72 2.85
CA ASP A 188 10.26 17.01 3.54
C ASP A 188 11.30 17.93 2.88
N ASP A 189 12.31 17.36 2.20
CA ASP A 189 13.34 18.08 1.45
C ASP A 189 12.96 18.37 -0.01
N GLY A 190 11.75 17.98 -0.44
CA GLY A 190 11.24 18.20 -1.79
C GLY A 190 11.87 17.31 -2.88
N LYS A 191 12.80 16.41 -2.54
CA LYS A 191 13.62 15.69 -3.52
C LYS A 191 12.99 14.40 -4.05
N HIS A 192 12.08 13.79 -3.30
CA HIS A 192 11.52 12.48 -3.63
C HIS A 192 10.00 12.47 -3.45
N MET A 193 9.33 11.64 -4.25
CA MET A 193 7.92 11.34 -4.06
C MET A 193 7.74 9.97 -3.42
N VAL A 194 7.16 9.92 -2.22
CA VAL A 194 6.77 8.66 -1.57
C VAL A 194 5.41 8.23 -2.10
N ILE A 195 5.32 7.00 -2.58
CA ILE A 195 4.11 6.42 -3.16
C ILE A 195 3.71 5.12 -2.48
N ARG A 196 2.41 4.83 -2.44
CA ARG A 196 1.82 3.61 -1.85
C ARG A 196 0.87 2.95 -2.85
N PRO A 197 1.40 2.24 -3.85
CA PRO A 197 0.57 1.70 -4.93
C PRO A 197 -0.44 0.63 -4.45
N LEU A 198 -0.24 0.03 -3.27
CA LEU A 198 -1.19 -0.90 -2.67
C LEU A 198 -2.38 -0.22 -1.97
N ALA A 199 -2.57 1.10 -2.11
CA ALA A 199 -3.62 1.87 -1.42
C ALA A 199 -5.04 1.31 -1.59
N TYR A 200 -5.32 0.60 -2.70
CA TYR A 200 -6.63 -0.01 -2.97
C TYR A 200 -6.67 -1.53 -2.69
N CYS A 201 -5.53 -2.14 -2.35
CA CYS A 201 -5.42 -3.57 -2.09
C CYS A 201 -5.77 -3.88 -0.63
N THR A 202 -6.45 -5.01 -0.40
CA THR A 202 -6.76 -5.48 0.95
C THR A 202 -5.64 -6.36 1.50
N GLU A 203 -5.44 -6.34 2.82
CA GLU A 203 -4.47 -7.24 3.44
C GLU A 203 -4.79 -8.72 3.16
N SER A 204 -6.08 -9.08 3.15
CA SER A 204 -6.54 -10.45 2.92
C SER A 204 -6.17 -10.97 1.53
N ASP A 205 -6.31 -10.14 0.50
CA ASP A 205 -5.94 -10.49 -0.87
C ASP A 205 -4.43 -10.57 -1.03
N ILE A 206 -3.68 -9.62 -0.43
CA ILE A 206 -2.22 -9.65 -0.40
C ILE A 206 -1.71 -10.93 0.27
N ALA A 207 -2.28 -11.30 1.42
CA ALA A 207 -1.87 -12.51 2.14
C ALA A 207 -2.16 -13.79 1.35
N ARG A 208 -3.30 -13.85 0.64
CA ARG A 208 -3.63 -14.98 -0.24
C ARG A 208 -2.67 -15.06 -1.43
N PHE A 209 -2.40 -13.92 -2.06
CA PHE A 209 -1.48 -13.84 -3.20
C PHE A 209 -0.07 -14.25 -2.81
N ALA A 210 0.45 -13.72 -1.70
CA ALA A 210 1.78 -14.07 -1.19
C ALA A 210 1.93 -15.57 -0.90
N ARG A 211 0.90 -16.23 -0.36
CA ARG A 211 0.90 -17.69 -0.17
C ARG A 211 0.89 -18.45 -1.48
N SER A 212 0.12 -18.00 -2.48
CA SER A 212 0.07 -18.64 -3.79
C SER A 212 1.33 -18.43 -4.62
N MET A 213 2.05 -17.33 -4.38
CA MET A 213 3.36 -17.04 -4.98
C MET A 213 4.52 -17.74 -4.27
N ASP A 214 4.27 -18.36 -3.12
CA ASP A 214 5.29 -18.99 -2.27
C ASP A 214 6.46 -18.05 -1.94
N PHE A 215 6.15 -16.79 -1.61
CA PHE A 215 7.19 -15.82 -1.30
C PHE A 215 7.99 -16.23 -0.05
N PRO A 216 9.33 -16.09 -0.06
CA PRO A 216 10.16 -16.41 1.10
C PRO A 216 10.03 -15.30 2.16
N ILE A 217 8.97 -15.40 2.96
CA ILE A 217 8.63 -14.39 3.98
C ILE A 217 9.64 -14.43 5.12
N ILE A 218 10.22 -13.27 5.42
CA ILE A 218 11.11 -13.08 6.56
C ILE A 218 10.28 -12.57 7.75
N PRO A 219 10.24 -13.30 8.88
CA PRO A 219 9.55 -12.83 10.08
C PRO A 219 10.30 -11.65 10.71
N CYS A 220 9.59 -10.56 10.97
CA CYS A 220 10.17 -9.41 11.68
C CYS A 220 9.89 -9.52 13.19
N ASN A 221 10.94 -9.85 13.96
CA ASN A 221 10.82 -10.03 15.41
C ASN A 221 11.13 -8.74 16.20
N LEU A 222 11.34 -7.61 15.51
CA LEU A 222 11.79 -6.35 16.16
C LEU A 222 10.67 -5.65 16.94
N CYS A 223 9.42 -5.93 16.58
CA CYS A 223 8.28 -5.04 16.84
C CYS A 223 7.38 -5.56 17.98
N GLY A 224 7.83 -5.40 19.24
CA GLY A 224 7.08 -5.73 20.46
C GLY A 224 6.51 -4.54 21.26
N SER A 225 6.48 -3.32 20.70
CA SER A 225 6.18 -2.08 21.44
C SER A 225 4.69 -1.81 21.72
N GLN A 226 4.41 -0.85 22.60
CA GLN A 226 3.06 -0.36 22.94
C GLN A 226 2.30 0.23 21.72
N GLU A 227 2.99 0.90 20.79
CA GLU A 227 2.38 1.35 19.52
C GLU A 227 1.87 0.17 18.68
N ASN A 228 2.60 -0.96 18.68
CA ASN A 228 2.10 -2.17 18.03
C ASN A 228 0.89 -2.75 18.75
N ALA A 229 0.77 -2.55 20.07
CA ALA A 229 -0.43 -2.95 20.81
C ALA A 229 -1.65 -2.12 20.38
N GLN A 230 -1.53 -0.78 20.28
CA GLN A 230 -2.63 0.07 19.81
C GLN A 230 -3.05 -0.26 18.37
N ARG A 231 -2.08 -0.44 17.46
CA ARG A 231 -2.36 -0.85 16.09
C ARG A 231 -3.06 -2.20 16.02
N LYS A 232 -2.61 -3.19 16.82
CA LYS A 232 -3.27 -4.50 16.93
C LYS A 232 -4.73 -4.38 17.42
N HIS A 233 -5.01 -3.51 18.40
CA HIS A 233 -6.37 -3.29 18.87
C HIS A 233 -7.28 -2.69 17.79
N ILE A 234 -6.81 -1.66 17.06
CA ILE A 234 -7.58 -1.06 15.96
C ILE A 234 -7.81 -2.06 14.84
N LYS A 235 -6.79 -2.86 14.49
CA LYS A 235 -6.93 -3.94 13.53
C LYS A 235 -8.00 -4.95 13.94
N ALA A 236 -8.00 -5.37 15.21
CA ALA A 236 -9.02 -6.28 15.74
C ALA A 236 -10.43 -5.66 15.70
N MET A 237 -10.56 -4.36 16.01
CA MET A 237 -11.83 -3.62 15.90
C MET A 237 -12.34 -3.61 14.46
N LEU A 238 -11.51 -3.24 13.49
CA LEU A 238 -11.87 -3.23 12.06
C LEU A 238 -12.28 -4.63 11.59
N GLN A 239 -11.55 -5.66 12.00
CA GLN A 239 -11.89 -7.05 11.67
C GLN A 239 -13.19 -7.53 12.34
N SER A 240 -13.56 -6.99 13.51
CA SER A 240 -14.87 -7.26 14.12
C SER A 240 -15.99 -6.66 13.29
N TRP A 241 -15.87 -5.38 12.92
CA TRP A 241 -16.84 -4.71 12.08
C TRP A 241 -17.00 -5.33 10.70
N ALA A 242 -15.91 -5.81 10.09
CA ALA A 242 -15.98 -6.52 8.82
C ALA A 242 -16.78 -7.83 8.91
N ARG A 243 -16.73 -8.51 10.07
CA ARG A 243 -17.46 -9.76 10.32
C ARG A 243 -18.94 -9.50 10.63
N GLU A 244 -19.20 -8.50 11.46
CA GLU A 244 -20.56 -8.14 11.87
C GLU A 244 -21.34 -7.48 10.73
N HIS A 245 -20.65 -6.71 9.87
CA HIS A 245 -21.26 -5.92 8.82
C HIS A 245 -20.41 -5.92 7.54
N PRO A 246 -20.63 -6.91 6.65
CA PRO A 246 -19.95 -6.99 5.36
C PRO A 246 -20.09 -5.68 4.56
N GLY A 247 -19.00 -5.20 3.95
CA GLY A 247 -18.97 -3.94 3.19
C GLY A 247 -18.61 -2.70 4.01
N ARG A 248 -18.55 -2.80 5.35
CA ARG A 248 -18.24 -1.63 6.21
C ARG A 248 -16.83 -1.10 6.01
N ILE A 249 -15.85 -1.98 5.80
CA ILE A 249 -14.46 -1.56 5.56
C ILE A 249 -14.32 -0.87 4.20
N GLU A 250 -15.05 -1.33 3.19
CA GLU A 250 -15.12 -0.71 1.87
C GLU A 250 -15.74 0.69 1.96
N SER A 251 -16.81 0.86 2.74
CA SER A 251 -17.43 2.17 3.00
C SER A 251 -16.46 3.12 3.71
N LEU A 252 -15.75 2.64 4.75
CA LEU A 252 -14.71 3.43 5.43
C LEU A 252 -13.54 3.80 4.51
N ALA A 253 -13.12 2.91 3.61
CA ALA A 253 -12.09 3.25 2.63
C ALA A 253 -12.57 4.27 1.60
N THR A 254 -13.86 4.22 1.25
CA THR A 254 -14.49 5.18 0.32
C THR A 254 -14.59 6.56 0.94
N SER A 255 -14.89 6.68 2.25
CA SER A 255 -14.97 7.97 2.94
C SER A 255 -13.65 8.74 2.96
N LEU A 256 -12.50 8.06 2.83
CA LEU A 256 -11.19 8.73 2.67
C LEU A 256 -11.10 9.59 1.40
N LYS A 257 -11.96 9.34 0.39
CA LYS A 257 -12.02 10.10 -0.88
C LYS A 257 -13.24 11.01 -0.97
N ASN A 258 -14.22 10.84 -0.09
CA ASN A 258 -15.49 11.56 -0.08
C ASN A 258 -15.59 12.37 1.22
N VAL A 259 -14.88 13.50 1.25
CA VAL A 259 -14.83 14.41 2.40
C VAL A 259 -15.71 15.61 2.13
N VAL A 260 -16.56 15.96 3.10
CA VAL A 260 -17.47 17.11 3.04
C VAL A 260 -17.01 18.17 4.04
N PRO A 261 -16.26 19.21 3.61
CA PRO A 261 -15.67 20.19 4.54
C PRO A 261 -16.68 20.90 5.45
N SER A 262 -17.88 21.20 4.93
CA SER A 262 -18.97 21.83 5.70
C SER A 262 -19.43 20.99 6.90
N HIS A 263 -19.14 19.69 6.90
CA HIS A 263 -19.52 18.74 7.95
C HIS A 263 -18.37 18.38 8.90
N LEU A 264 -17.17 18.96 8.72
CA LEU A 264 -15.97 18.62 9.50
C LEU A 264 -15.54 19.67 10.53
N ALA A 265 -16.40 20.65 10.83
CA ALA A 265 -16.18 21.69 11.87
C ALA A 265 -14.84 22.45 11.78
N ASP A 266 -14.14 22.40 10.64
CA ASP A 266 -12.85 23.07 10.42
C ASP A 266 -13.08 24.40 9.68
N GLN A 267 -12.95 25.51 10.41
CA GLN A 267 -13.13 26.87 9.88
C GLN A 267 -12.11 27.26 8.79
N LYS A 268 -11.02 26.51 8.63
CA LYS A 268 -10.04 26.75 7.56
C LYS A 268 -10.42 26.06 6.26
N LEU A 269 -11.15 24.95 6.34
CA LEU A 269 -11.63 24.21 5.19
C LEU A 269 -13.03 24.64 4.74
N PHE A 270 -13.79 25.27 5.62
CA PHE A 270 -15.12 25.78 5.33
C PHE A 270 -15.42 27.07 6.12
N ASP A 271 -15.91 28.11 5.44
CA ASP A 271 -16.20 29.42 6.05
C ASP A 271 -17.53 29.39 6.82
N PHE A 272 -17.49 28.91 8.06
CA PHE A 272 -18.67 28.90 8.93
C PHE A 272 -19.15 30.30 9.35
N VAL A 273 -18.28 31.34 9.27
CA VAL A 273 -18.65 32.70 9.68
C VAL A 273 -19.48 33.37 8.58
N GLY A 274 -19.13 33.13 7.31
CA GLY A 274 -19.81 33.65 6.14
C GLY A 274 -21.08 32.89 5.73
N VAL A 275 -21.36 31.72 6.33
CA VAL A 275 -22.56 30.94 6.00
C VAL A 275 -23.83 31.68 6.41
N ASP A 276 -24.74 31.82 5.45
CA ASP A 276 -26.05 32.42 5.64
C ASP A 276 -27.17 31.56 5.01
N ARG A 277 -28.40 32.07 5.04
CA ARG A 277 -29.59 31.36 4.53
C ARG A 277 -29.61 31.18 3.01
N ASN A 278 -28.78 31.90 2.27
CA ASN A 278 -28.70 31.83 0.80
C ASN A 278 -27.50 31.00 0.35
N THR A 279 -26.66 30.54 1.29
CA THR A 279 -25.49 29.72 1.00
C THR A 279 -25.94 28.35 0.50
N THR A 280 -25.49 28.00 -0.70
CA THR A 280 -25.75 26.67 -1.28
C THR A 280 -24.68 25.70 -0.79
N LEU A 281 -25.10 24.53 -0.28
CA LEU A 281 -24.21 23.47 0.23
C LEU A 281 -24.36 22.23 -0.65
N ASP A 282 -23.24 21.60 -1.03
CA ASP A 282 -23.22 20.40 -1.89
C ASP A 282 -23.95 19.21 -1.26
N GLU A 283 -23.78 19.04 0.06
CA GLU A 283 -24.55 18.09 0.88
C GLU A 283 -25.19 18.91 2.00
N GLY A 284 -26.35 19.52 1.74
CA GLY A 284 -27.13 20.26 2.76
C GLY A 284 -27.71 19.33 3.84
N ASP A 285 -28.84 19.70 4.45
CA ASP A 285 -29.55 18.81 5.39
C ASP A 285 -30.32 17.69 4.67
N ILE A 286 -29.59 16.90 3.87
CA ILE A 286 -30.12 15.79 3.06
C ILE A 286 -30.04 14.45 3.79
N ALA A 287 -29.49 14.42 5.01
CA ALA A 287 -29.26 13.20 5.78
C ALA A 287 -30.56 12.43 6.08
N PHE A 288 -31.69 13.14 6.09
CA PHE A 288 -33.03 12.58 6.29
C PHE A 288 -33.93 12.69 5.05
N ASP A 289 -33.42 13.24 3.95
CA ASP A 289 -34.20 13.39 2.73
C ASP A 289 -34.37 12.04 2.02
N PRO A 290 -35.52 11.80 1.36
CA PRO A 290 -35.71 10.62 0.55
C PRO A 290 -34.69 10.62 -0.60
N GLN A 291 -33.88 9.56 -0.68
CA GLN A 291 -32.98 9.39 -1.82
C GLN A 291 -33.82 9.35 -3.11
N PRO A 292 -33.48 10.15 -4.14
CA PRO A 292 -34.20 10.11 -5.39
C PRO A 292 -34.11 8.70 -5.98
N ILE A 293 -35.27 8.14 -6.33
CA ILE A 293 -35.34 6.83 -6.98
C ILE A 293 -34.66 6.98 -8.35
N PRO A 294 -33.64 6.15 -8.68
CA PRO A 294 -33.04 6.19 -10.00
C PRO A 294 -34.13 6.01 -11.06
N GLU A 295 -34.23 6.93 -12.02
CA GLU A 295 -35.16 6.80 -13.14
C GLU A 295 -34.85 5.48 -13.86
N GLY A 296 -35.74 4.51 -13.71
CA GLY A 296 -35.61 3.24 -14.40
C GLY A 296 -35.59 3.49 -15.90
N ASN A 297 -34.50 3.14 -16.57
CA ASN A 297 -34.48 3.03 -18.03
C ASN A 297 -35.70 2.19 -18.43
N GLY A 298 -36.67 2.82 -19.12
CA GLY A 298 -38.00 2.28 -19.45
C GLY A 298 -38.00 1.10 -20.43
N GLY A 299 -37.04 0.19 -20.34
CA GLY A 299 -37.05 -1.11 -20.98
C GLY A 299 -38.06 -2.01 -20.29
N VAL A 300 -39.28 -2.05 -20.82
CA VAL A 300 -40.31 -3.02 -20.44
C VAL A 300 -39.75 -4.43 -20.63
N ILE A 301 -39.34 -5.09 -19.54
CA ILE A 301 -39.09 -6.53 -19.56
C ILE A 301 -40.46 -7.20 -19.62
N ARG A 302 -40.87 -7.62 -20.82
CA ARG A 302 -42.05 -8.48 -21.00
C ARG A 302 -41.73 -9.88 -20.47
N LEU A 303 -42.12 -10.14 -19.22
CA LEU A 303 -42.16 -11.48 -18.67
C LEU A 303 -43.45 -12.15 -19.14
N PHE A 304 -43.29 -13.20 -19.95
CA PHE A 304 -44.29 -14.19 -20.36
C PHE A 304 -45.45 -13.71 -21.24
N SER A 305 -45.42 -14.09 -22.52
CA SER A 305 -46.63 -14.38 -23.30
C SER A 305 -46.78 -15.90 -23.39
N GLY A 306 -47.70 -16.45 -22.61
CA GLY A 306 -48.10 -17.86 -22.73
C GLY A 306 -48.92 -18.08 -24.00
N GLN A 307 -48.53 -19.11 -24.75
CA GLN A 307 -49.39 -20.18 -25.26
C GLN A 307 -48.50 -21.36 -25.68
#